data_AF-A0A231GUG8-F1
#
_entry.id   AF-A0A231GUG8-F1
#
_cell.length_a   1.000
_cell.length_b   1.000
_cell.length_c   1.000
_cell.angle_alpha   90.00
_cell.angle_beta   90.00
_cell.angle_gamma   90.00
#
_symmetry.space_group_name_H-M   'P 1'
#
loop_
_entity.id
_entity.type
_entity.pdbx_description
1 polymer ?
#
loop_
_entity_poly.entity_id
_entity_poly.type
_entity_poly.pdbx_seq_one_letter_code
_entity_poly.pdbx_strand_id
1 'polypeptide(L)'
;MPAAAEDDRYAYSRAALARLALSDARRDLADRSASGVPTDTDPWSAGEHVRAARELVQLAEEVLTRAVVYERSRGTSWEAIGSELDITRQSAHTRFRDDETRWQQALLEPMKSIAGGKLRSLELPEAAYRPTEAGKSLDDWARTHCPECADVPAPVTGNLAPLTTIEEMNQVLAAMQHLYTDSSTPPDPAERLRLTERKAALLERIAVEEGSAQAHETAAGARALATELRAELER
;
A
#
# COMPACT_ATOMS: atom_id res chain seq x y z
N MET A 1 -2.44 -14.18 19.51
CA MET A 1 -3.04 -13.55 18.32
C MET A 1 -2.60 -12.10 18.32
N PRO A 2 -1.82 -11.63 17.34
CA PRO A 2 -1.42 -10.23 17.34
C PRO A 2 -2.70 -9.40 17.27
N ALA A 3 -2.85 -8.45 18.19
CA ALA A 3 -3.86 -7.41 18.09
C ALA A 3 -3.78 -6.88 16.67
N ALA A 4 -4.92 -6.80 15.97
CA ALA A 4 -4.94 -6.28 14.62
C ALA A 4 -4.25 -4.91 14.65
N ALA A 5 -3.04 -4.86 14.08
CA ALA A 5 -2.35 -3.60 13.85
C ALA A 5 -3.39 -2.71 13.19
N GLU A 6 -3.59 -1.51 13.73
CA GLU A 6 -4.49 -0.52 13.15
C GLU A 6 -4.18 -0.48 11.65
N ASP A 7 -5.21 -0.76 10.84
CA ASP A 7 -5.09 -0.70 9.39
C ASP A 7 -5.01 0.79 9.00
N ASP A 8 -3.84 1.36 9.26
CA ASP A 8 -3.50 2.77 9.09
C ASP A 8 -3.33 3.14 7.61
N ARG A 9 -3.47 2.17 6.70
CA ARG A 9 -3.41 2.35 5.23
C ARG A 9 -4.43 3.37 4.75
N TYR A 10 -5.61 3.41 5.37
CA TYR A 10 -6.64 4.39 5.05
C TYR A 10 -6.26 5.84 5.44
N ALA A 11 -5.20 6.05 6.22
CA ALA A 11 -4.65 7.37 6.49
C ALA A 11 -3.68 7.85 5.40
N TYR A 12 -3.37 7.02 4.40
CA TYR A 12 -2.47 7.35 3.31
C TYR A 12 -3.21 7.37 1.97
N SER A 13 -2.77 8.25 1.06
CA SER A 13 -3.22 8.20 -0.33
C SER A 13 -2.70 6.94 -1.01
N ARG A 14 -3.42 6.45 -2.03
CA ARG A 14 -2.94 5.31 -2.84
C ARG A 14 -1.57 5.57 -3.46
N ALA A 15 -1.31 6.83 -3.86
CA ALA A 15 -0.01 7.26 -4.36
C ALA A 15 1.08 7.22 -3.27
N ALA A 16 0.77 7.62 -2.03
CA ALA A 16 1.71 7.52 -0.91
C ALA A 16 2.05 6.05 -0.58
N LEU A 17 1.05 5.16 -0.54
CA LEU A 17 1.28 3.73 -0.35
C LEU A 17 2.17 3.13 -1.45
N ALA A 18 1.90 3.47 -2.71
CA ALA A 18 2.73 3.03 -3.84
C ALA A 18 4.15 3.60 -3.76
N ARG A 19 4.31 4.85 -3.30
CA ARG A 19 5.61 5.47 -3.10
C ARG A 19 6.44 4.79 -2.01
N LEU A 20 5.79 4.38 -0.91
CA LEU A 20 6.42 3.62 0.17
C LEU A 20 6.86 2.24 -0.32
N ALA A 21 5.99 1.51 -1.02
CA ALA A 21 6.36 0.22 -1.63
C ALA A 21 7.54 0.34 -2.61
N LEU A 22 7.60 1.43 -3.40
CA LEU A 22 8.74 1.72 -4.26
C LEU A 22 10.02 2.04 -3.46
N SER A 23 9.93 2.82 -2.39
CA SER A 23 11.08 3.09 -1.51
C SER A 23 11.62 1.81 -0.88
N ASP A 24 10.74 0.93 -0.43
CA ASP A 24 11.08 -0.34 0.19
C ASP A 24 11.78 -1.28 -0.79
N ALA A 25 11.25 -1.44 -2.00
CA ALA A 25 11.91 -2.21 -3.05
C ALA A 25 13.31 -1.65 -3.43
N ARG A 26 13.47 -0.32 -3.41
CA ARG A 26 14.77 0.33 -3.66
C ARG A 26 15.76 0.09 -2.52
N ARG A 27 15.30 0.14 -1.27
CA ARG A 27 16.11 -0.19 -0.09
C ARG A 27 16.64 -1.62 -0.23
N ASP A 28 15.76 -2.58 -0.50
CA ASP A 28 16.12 -3.99 -0.61
C ASP A 28 17.13 -4.25 -1.74
N LEU A 29 16.96 -3.59 -2.90
CA LEU A 29 17.93 -3.65 -3.99
C LEU A 29 19.28 -3.05 -3.58
N ALA A 30 19.29 -1.90 -2.88
CA ALA A 30 20.50 -1.24 -2.42
C ALA A 30 21.26 -2.10 -1.39
N ASP A 31 20.57 -2.60 -0.38
CA ASP A 31 21.14 -3.47 0.65
C ASP A 31 21.69 -4.76 0.04
N ARG A 32 20.94 -5.39 -0.87
CA ARG A 32 21.38 -6.61 -1.56
C ARG A 32 22.61 -6.34 -2.44
N SER A 33 22.63 -5.22 -3.16
CA SER A 33 23.76 -4.83 -4.00
C SER A 33 25.01 -4.56 -3.16
N ALA A 34 24.87 -3.81 -2.06
CA ALA A 34 25.95 -3.49 -1.15
C ALA A 34 26.53 -4.75 -0.48
N SER A 35 25.68 -5.72 -0.12
CA SER A 35 26.09 -6.99 0.49
C SER A 35 27.02 -7.84 -0.37
N GLY A 36 27.01 -7.64 -1.70
CA GLY A 36 27.86 -8.37 -2.64
C GLY A 36 29.18 -7.68 -3.01
N VAL A 37 29.48 -6.53 -2.42
CA VAL A 37 30.71 -5.76 -2.69
C VAL A 37 31.94 -6.31 -1.95
N PRO A 38 31.85 -6.65 -0.64
CA PRO A 38 32.99 -7.20 0.09
C PRO A 38 33.43 -8.56 -0.49
N THR A 39 34.74 -8.74 -0.62
CA THR A 39 35.35 -9.98 -1.14
C THR A 39 35.74 -10.98 -0.05
N ASP A 40 35.64 -10.58 1.22
CA ASP A 40 35.86 -11.46 2.38
C ASP A 40 34.68 -12.41 2.63
N THR A 41 33.55 -12.17 1.96
CA THR A 41 32.37 -13.04 1.92
C THR A 41 32.27 -13.88 0.64
N ASP A 42 33.36 -14.03 -0.11
CA ASP A 42 33.32 -14.75 -1.37
C ASP A 42 32.80 -16.19 -1.18
N PRO A 43 31.77 -16.57 -1.94
CA PRO A 43 31.20 -17.91 -1.93
C PRO A 43 32.20 -19.06 -2.05
N TRP A 44 32.00 -20.08 -1.23
CA TRP A 44 32.75 -21.34 -1.31
C TRP A 44 32.24 -22.26 -2.43
N SER A 45 31.14 -21.90 -3.12
CA SER A 45 30.46 -22.74 -4.09
C SER A 45 30.46 -22.16 -5.51
N ALA A 46 30.65 -23.03 -6.52
CA ALA A 46 30.61 -22.62 -7.93
C ALA A 46 29.22 -22.09 -8.32
N GLY A 47 29.18 -20.97 -9.05
CA GLY A 47 27.95 -20.39 -9.60
C GLY A 47 27.15 -19.48 -8.65
N GLU A 48 27.62 -19.27 -7.42
CA GLU A 48 26.93 -18.43 -6.44
C GLU A 48 26.90 -16.94 -6.83
N HIS A 49 27.98 -16.39 -7.38
CA HIS A 49 27.97 -15.02 -7.92
C HIS A 49 26.97 -14.85 -9.08
N VAL A 50 26.79 -15.88 -9.92
CA VAL A 50 25.79 -15.84 -11.00
C VAL A 50 24.38 -15.83 -10.41
N ARG A 51 24.14 -16.62 -9.35
CA ARG A 51 22.86 -16.61 -8.63
C ARG A 51 22.59 -15.25 -8.00
N ALA A 52 23.57 -14.67 -7.31
CA ALA A 52 23.47 -13.34 -6.71
C ALA A 52 23.19 -12.25 -7.76
N ALA A 53 23.91 -12.27 -8.88
CA ALA A 53 23.67 -11.33 -9.97
C ALA A 53 22.26 -11.46 -10.56
N ARG A 54 21.75 -12.69 -10.72
CA ARG A 54 20.37 -12.92 -11.18
C ARG A 54 19.33 -12.39 -10.18
N GLU A 55 19.56 -12.56 -8.88
CA GLU A 55 18.68 -12.01 -7.84
C GLU A 55 18.66 -10.47 -7.89
N LEU A 56 19.79 -9.81 -8.14
CA LEU A 56 19.84 -8.36 -8.33
C LEU A 56 19.02 -7.90 -9.55
N VAL A 57 19.06 -8.65 -10.67
CA VAL A 57 18.22 -8.37 -11.84
C VAL A 57 16.73 -8.48 -11.48
N GLN A 58 16.34 -9.52 -10.73
CA GLN A 58 14.95 -9.70 -10.29
C GLN A 58 14.48 -8.56 -9.37
N LEU A 59 15.33 -8.11 -8.44
CA LEU A 59 15.03 -6.96 -7.57
C LEU A 59 14.93 -5.65 -8.37
N ALA A 60 15.77 -5.46 -9.39
CA ALA A 60 15.69 -4.28 -10.27
C ALA A 60 14.40 -4.27 -11.12
N GLU A 61 13.98 -5.44 -11.62
CA GLU A 61 12.69 -5.60 -12.31
C GLU A 61 11.51 -5.28 -11.37
N GLU A 62 11.57 -5.73 -10.12
CA GLU A 62 10.57 -5.41 -9.10
C GLU A 62 10.51 -3.89 -8.83
N VAL A 63 11.66 -3.22 -8.67
CA VAL A 63 11.72 -1.75 -8.54
C VAL A 63 11.07 -1.05 -9.72
N LEU A 64 11.31 -1.51 -10.96
CA LEU A 64 10.67 -0.96 -12.16
C LEU A 64 9.15 -1.14 -12.11
N THR A 65 8.67 -2.33 -11.76
CA THR A 65 7.23 -2.60 -11.61
C THR A 65 6.59 -1.69 -10.56
N ARG A 66 7.23 -1.51 -9.40
CA ARG A 66 6.76 -0.59 -8.36
C ARG A 66 6.78 0.87 -8.80
N ALA A 67 7.76 1.27 -9.61
CA ALA A 67 7.84 2.62 -10.15
C ALA A 67 6.67 2.89 -11.12
N VAL A 68 6.35 1.94 -11.99
CA VAL A 68 5.18 2.01 -12.88
C VAL A 68 3.89 2.09 -12.06
N VAL A 69 3.71 1.25 -11.05
CA VAL A 69 2.52 1.29 -10.17
C VAL A 69 2.38 2.64 -9.45
N TYR A 70 3.49 3.21 -8.98
CA TYR A 70 3.50 4.55 -8.38
C TYR A 70 3.08 5.63 -9.37
N GLU A 71 3.67 5.65 -10.57
CA GLU A 71 3.33 6.59 -11.65
C GLU A 71 1.86 6.45 -12.07
N ARG A 72 1.34 5.23 -12.17
CA ARG A 72 -0.08 4.99 -12.44
C ARG A 72 -0.98 5.49 -11.31
N SER A 73 -0.57 5.30 -10.06
CA SER A 73 -1.34 5.74 -8.88
C SER A 73 -1.45 7.27 -8.74
N ARG A 74 -0.55 8.03 -9.37
CA ARG A 74 -0.60 9.50 -9.45
C ARG A 74 -1.20 10.03 -10.77
N GLY A 75 -1.72 9.14 -11.63
CA GLY A 75 -2.44 9.51 -12.85
C GLY A 75 -1.59 9.58 -14.13
N THR A 76 -0.32 9.19 -14.10
CA THR A 76 0.55 9.20 -15.29
C THR A 76 0.02 8.25 -16.35
N SER A 77 -0.05 8.69 -17.62
CA SER A 77 -0.61 7.91 -18.71
C SER A 77 0.32 6.78 -19.17
N TRP A 78 -0.24 5.72 -19.76
CA TRP A 78 0.53 4.65 -20.38
C TRP A 78 1.43 5.13 -21.54
N GLU A 79 1.06 6.24 -22.17
CA GLU A 79 1.86 6.85 -23.24
C GLU A 79 3.12 7.51 -22.67
N ALA A 80 3.00 8.25 -21.57
CA ALA A 80 4.15 8.83 -20.87
C ALA A 80 5.09 7.74 -20.33
N ILE A 81 4.53 6.68 -19.72
CA ILE A 81 5.31 5.53 -19.24
C ILE A 81 6.01 4.81 -20.40
N GLY A 82 5.31 4.59 -21.52
CA GLY A 82 5.90 3.98 -22.71
C GLY A 82 7.06 4.82 -23.26
N SER A 83 6.88 6.14 -23.34
CA SER A 83 7.93 7.06 -23.78
C SER A 83 9.17 7.01 -22.90
N GLU A 84 9.03 6.94 -21.58
CA GLU A 84 10.18 6.83 -20.65
C GLU A 84 10.92 5.51 -20.80
N LEU A 85 10.21 4.45 -21.18
CA LEU A 85 10.77 3.10 -21.36
C LEU A 85 11.21 2.81 -22.80
N ASP A 86 11.13 3.79 -23.70
CA ASP A 86 11.38 3.65 -25.14
C ASP A 86 10.57 2.50 -25.80
N ILE A 87 9.29 2.38 -25.41
CA ILE A 87 8.34 1.41 -25.96
C ILE A 87 7.00 2.05 -26.28
N THR A 88 6.18 1.37 -27.08
CA THR A 88 4.83 1.86 -27.38
C THR A 88 3.94 1.86 -26.14
N ARG A 89 2.92 2.74 -26.13
CA ARG A 89 1.84 2.74 -25.14
C ARG A 89 1.22 1.36 -24.96
N GLN A 90 0.94 0.65 -26.07
CA GLN A 90 0.33 -0.67 -26.05
C GLN A 90 1.26 -1.71 -25.40
N SER A 91 2.56 -1.65 -25.69
CA SER A 91 3.57 -2.52 -25.07
C SER A 91 3.68 -2.27 -23.57
N ALA A 92 3.74 -1.01 -23.13
CA ALA A 92 3.77 -0.65 -21.71
C ALA A 92 2.51 -1.16 -20.98
N HIS A 93 1.33 -0.86 -21.52
CA HIS A 93 0.07 -1.33 -20.95
C HIS A 93 0.01 -2.86 -20.88
N THR A 94 0.39 -3.57 -21.95
CA THR A 94 0.36 -5.03 -21.97
C THR A 94 1.30 -5.63 -20.93
N ARG A 95 2.48 -5.02 -20.75
CA ARG A 95 3.51 -5.50 -19.81
C ARG A 95 3.10 -5.33 -18.35
N PHE A 96 2.45 -4.22 -17.99
CA PHE A 96 2.27 -3.83 -16.58
C PHE A 96 0.81 -3.78 -16.11
N ARG A 97 -0.18 -3.99 -16.97
CA ARG A 97 -1.60 -3.92 -16.57
C ARG A 97 -1.97 -4.94 -15.49
N ASP A 98 -1.34 -6.10 -15.49
CA ASP A 98 -1.65 -7.17 -14.55
C ASP A 98 -1.12 -6.81 -13.16
N ASP A 99 0.07 -6.18 -13.09
CA ASP A 99 0.64 -5.64 -11.85
C ASP A 99 -0.16 -4.44 -11.31
N GLU A 100 -0.58 -3.52 -12.19
CA GLU A 100 -1.48 -2.40 -11.81
C GLU A 100 -2.79 -2.94 -11.25
N THR A 101 -3.40 -3.93 -11.92
CA THR A 101 -4.65 -4.55 -11.49
C THR A 101 -4.47 -5.26 -10.15
N ARG A 102 -3.40 -6.06 -10.01
CA ARG A 102 -3.09 -6.76 -8.76
C ARG A 102 -2.89 -5.78 -7.61
N TRP A 103 -2.19 -4.66 -7.84
CA TRP A 103 -2.04 -3.61 -6.84
C TRP A 103 -3.39 -3.00 -6.42
N GLN A 104 -4.26 -2.64 -7.38
CA GLN A 104 -5.57 -2.08 -7.04
C GLN A 104 -6.45 -3.07 -6.27
N GLN A 105 -6.38 -4.36 -6.60
CA GLN A 105 -7.09 -5.40 -5.86
C GLN A 105 -6.49 -5.59 -4.46
N ALA A 106 -5.16 -5.64 -4.32
CA ALA A 106 -4.49 -5.81 -3.04
C ALA A 106 -4.72 -4.63 -2.07
N LEU A 107 -5.04 -3.43 -2.58
CA LEU A 107 -5.47 -2.33 -1.72
C LEU A 107 -6.83 -2.60 -1.06
N LEU A 108 -7.74 -3.28 -1.77
CA LEU A 108 -9.07 -3.65 -1.29
C LEU A 108 -9.06 -4.95 -0.47
N GLU A 109 -8.32 -5.96 -0.93
CA GLU A 109 -8.18 -7.28 -0.32
C GLU A 109 -6.68 -7.58 -0.10
N PRO A 110 -6.07 -7.10 0.99
CA PRO A 110 -4.63 -7.24 1.20
C PRO A 110 -4.23 -8.67 1.53
N MET A 111 -5.14 -9.42 2.16
CA MET A 111 -4.94 -10.80 2.55
C MET A 111 -5.80 -11.72 1.71
N LYS A 112 -5.17 -12.49 0.84
CA LYS A 112 -5.87 -13.50 0.05
C LYS A 112 -5.81 -14.85 0.73
N SER A 113 -6.95 -15.53 0.79
CA SER A 113 -6.97 -16.90 1.29
C SER A 113 -6.31 -17.85 0.29
N ILE A 114 -5.39 -18.68 0.77
CA ILE A 114 -4.73 -19.74 0.02
C ILE A 114 -5.03 -21.10 0.67
N ALA A 115 -4.82 -22.18 -0.09
CA ALA A 115 -5.05 -23.56 0.37
C ALA A 115 -6.46 -23.80 0.94
N GLY A 116 -7.48 -23.31 0.23
CA GLY A 116 -8.89 -23.57 0.55
C GLY A 116 -9.37 -22.98 1.88
N GLY A 117 -8.88 -21.80 2.28
CA GLY A 117 -9.35 -21.11 3.50
C GLY A 117 -8.34 -21.06 4.64
N LYS A 118 -7.37 -21.99 4.67
CA LYS A 118 -6.59 -22.29 5.89
C LYS A 118 -5.39 -21.37 6.12
N LEU A 119 -4.86 -20.78 5.06
CA LEU A 119 -3.71 -19.88 5.12
C LEU A 119 -4.07 -18.55 4.45
N ARG A 120 -3.44 -17.46 4.88
CA ARG A 120 -3.59 -16.14 4.26
C ARG A 120 -2.23 -15.70 3.72
N SER A 121 -2.20 -15.26 2.47
CA SER A 121 -1.04 -14.64 1.83
C SER A 121 -1.25 -13.14 1.78
N LEU A 122 -0.24 -12.38 2.16
CA LEU A 122 -0.25 -10.94 1.99
C LEU A 122 0.05 -10.61 0.52
N GLU A 123 -0.92 -10.06 -0.19
CA GLU A 123 -0.80 -9.64 -1.60
C GLU A 123 -0.25 -8.22 -1.74
N LEU A 124 -0.54 -7.37 -0.76
CA LEU A 124 -0.05 -6.01 -0.72
C LEU A 124 1.40 -6.00 -0.18
N PRO A 125 2.34 -5.26 -0.79
CA PRO A 125 3.69 -5.13 -0.24
C PRO A 125 3.66 -4.70 1.23
N GLU A 126 4.56 -5.24 2.04
CA GLU A 126 4.56 -5.00 3.49
C GLU A 126 4.62 -3.50 3.82
N ALA A 127 5.44 -2.74 3.08
CA ALA A 127 5.53 -1.29 3.26
C ALA A 127 4.25 -0.51 2.92
N ALA A 128 3.38 -1.07 2.09
CA ALA A 128 2.05 -0.52 1.84
C ALA A 128 0.99 -1.13 2.77
N TYR A 129 1.26 -2.28 3.38
CA TYR A 129 0.39 -2.91 4.36
C TYR A 129 0.51 -2.26 5.75
N ARG A 130 1.72 -1.82 6.13
CA ARG A 130 2.03 -1.16 7.42
C ARG A 130 2.79 0.15 7.19
N PRO A 131 2.17 1.13 6.51
CA PRO A 131 2.84 2.33 6.02
C PRO A 131 3.51 3.18 7.09
N THR A 132 2.94 3.30 8.29
CA THR A 132 3.59 4.11 9.35
C THR A 132 4.87 3.46 9.87
N GLU A 133 4.90 2.13 10.02
CA GLU A 133 6.10 1.43 10.47
C GLU A 133 7.17 1.40 9.39
N ALA A 134 6.77 1.05 8.16
CA ALA A 134 7.67 1.04 7.03
C ALA A 134 8.24 2.44 6.73
N GLY A 135 7.40 3.48 6.80
CA GLY A 135 7.83 4.86 6.64
C GLY A 135 8.93 5.26 7.62
N LYS A 136 8.79 4.92 8.91
CA LYS A 136 9.82 5.16 9.93
C LYS A 136 11.13 4.41 9.61
N SER A 137 11.02 3.12 9.29
CA SER A 137 12.18 2.31 8.92
C SER A 137 12.91 2.89 7.69
N LEU A 138 12.18 3.37 6.70
CA LEU A 138 12.73 3.98 5.50
C LEU A 138 13.36 5.36 5.77
N ASP A 139 12.77 6.16 6.66
CA ASP A 139 13.35 7.42 7.11
C ASP A 139 14.70 7.18 7.83
N ASP A 140 14.75 6.19 8.72
CA ASP A 140 15.98 5.79 9.43
C ASP A 140 17.05 5.27 8.46
N TRP A 141 16.65 4.42 7.51
CA TRP A 141 17.56 3.89 6.49
C TRP A 141 18.14 5.02 5.64
N ALA A 142 17.30 5.96 5.18
CA ALA A 142 17.72 7.07 4.34
C ALA A 142 18.70 8.00 5.06
N ARG A 143 18.49 8.31 6.34
CA ARG A 143 19.45 9.08 7.15
C ARG A 143 20.80 8.38 7.30
N THR A 144 20.80 7.06 7.38
CA THR A 144 22.01 6.26 7.58
C THR A 144 22.83 6.13 6.28
N HIS A 145 22.15 5.99 5.14
CA HIS A 145 22.79 5.62 3.87
C HIS A 145 22.90 6.76 2.85
N CYS A 146 22.20 7.88 3.06
CA CYS A 146 22.29 9.07 2.21
C CYS A 146 22.80 10.27 3.01
N PRO A 147 24.06 10.70 2.79
CA PRO A 147 24.64 11.85 3.50
C PRO A 147 23.83 13.13 3.36
N GLU A 148 23.18 13.35 2.20
CA GLU A 148 22.33 14.51 1.94
C GLU A 148 21.03 14.50 2.74
N CYS A 149 20.61 13.33 3.23
CA CYS A 149 19.38 13.16 4.00
C CYS A 149 19.62 13.11 5.51
N ALA A 150 20.88 13.13 5.99
CA ALA A 150 21.21 12.90 7.39
C ALA A 150 20.48 13.87 8.35
N ASP A 151 20.39 15.15 7.97
CA ASP A 151 19.74 16.20 8.76
C ASP A 151 18.27 16.42 8.39
N VAL A 152 17.73 15.67 7.43
CA VAL A 152 16.32 15.77 7.02
C VAL A 152 15.47 14.94 8.01
N PRO A 153 14.50 15.54 8.73
CA PRO A 153 13.75 14.81 9.76
C PRO A 153 12.92 13.62 9.26
N ALA A 154 12.36 13.73 8.05
CA ALA A 154 11.48 12.73 7.45
C ALA A 154 11.75 12.64 5.93
N PRO A 155 12.91 12.12 5.50
CA PRO A 155 13.36 12.18 4.12
C PRO A 155 12.47 11.39 3.15
N VAL A 156 11.77 10.36 3.64
CA VAL A 156 10.83 9.55 2.87
C VAL A 156 9.39 9.97 3.17
N THR A 157 9.00 10.03 4.45
CA THR A 157 7.59 10.25 4.81
C THR A 157 7.14 11.71 4.69
N GLY A 158 8.05 12.68 4.85
CA GLY A 158 7.71 14.11 4.86
C GLY A 158 7.25 14.67 3.52
N ASN A 159 7.48 13.95 2.41
CA ASN A 159 7.12 14.36 1.05
C ASN A 159 6.08 13.43 0.40
N LEU A 160 5.40 12.59 1.18
CA LEU A 160 4.33 11.75 0.66
C LEU A 160 3.14 12.61 0.21
N ALA A 161 2.47 12.15 -0.85
CA ALA A 161 1.28 12.82 -1.36
C ALA A 161 0.20 12.88 -0.26
N PRO A 162 -0.30 14.08 0.08
CA PRO A 162 -1.30 14.22 1.13
C PRO A 162 -2.58 13.47 0.73
N LEU A 163 -3.31 12.99 1.74
CA LEU A 163 -4.62 12.40 1.56
C LEU A 163 -5.67 13.48 1.79
N THR A 164 -6.50 13.76 0.79
CA THR A 164 -7.66 14.63 0.96
C THR A 164 -8.82 13.87 1.61
N THR A 165 -9.69 14.59 2.33
CA THR A 165 -10.90 14.01 2.95
C THR A 165 -11.78 13.27 1.94
N ILE A 166 -11.90 13.80 0.71
CA ILE A 166 -12.69 13.20 -0.38
C ILE A 166 -12.04 11.90 -0.88
N GLU A 167 -10.72 11.90 -1.10
CA GLU A 167 -10.00 10.68 -1.51
C GLU A 167 -10.10 9.60 -0.45
N GLU A 168 -10.00 9.97 0.82
CA GLU A 168 -10.15 9.06 1.94
C GLU A 168 -11.56 8.45 1.98
N MET A 169 -12.60 9.28 1.85
CA MET A 169 -13.98 8.81 1.76
C MET A 169 -14.18 7.84 0.60
N ASN A 170 -13.67 8.18 -0.59
CA ASN A 170 -13.76 7.30 -1.77
C ASN A 170 -13.08 5.94 -1.55
N GLN A 171 -11.93 5.92 -0.85
CA GLN A 171 -11.25 4.68 -0.50
C GLN A 171 -12.07 3.82 0.46
N VAL A 172 -12.63 4.42 1.51
CA VAL A 172 -13.50 3.73 2.48
C VAL A 172 -14.76 3.19 1.79
N LEU A 173 -15.41 3.98 0.95
CA LEU A 173 -16.60 3.54 0.20
C LEU A 173 -16.29 2.40 -0.77
N ALA A 174 -15.16 2.45 -1.47
CA ALA A 174 -14.73 1.36 -2.35
C ALA A 174 -14.46 0.06 -1.57
N ALA A 175 -13.82 0.16 -0.40
CA ALA A 175 -13.60 -0.99 0.48
C ALA A 175 -14.93 -1.57 1.00
N MET A 176 -15.87 -0.71 1.41
CA MET A 176 -17.21 -1.15 1.81
C MET A 176 -17.94 -1.84 0.67
N GLN A 177 -17.89 -1.30 -0.56
CA GLN A 177 -18.52 -1.94 -1.72
C GLN A 177 -17.90 -3.31 -2.02
N HIS A 178 -16.56 -3.41 -1.93
CA HIS A 178 -15.85 -4.67 -2.13
C HIS A 178 -16.28 -5.72 -1.09
N LEU A 179 -16.42 -5.33 0.17
CA LEU A 179 -16.85 -6.20 1.26
C LEU A 179 -18.23 -6.85 1.03
N TYR A 180 -19.13 -6.21 0.27
CA TYR A 180 -20.45 -6.75 -0.10
C TYR A 180 -20.52 -7.32 -1.51
N THR A 181 -19.40 -7.38 -2.25
CA THR A 181 -19.40 -7.85 -3.65
C THR A 181 -19.65 -9.36 -3.73
N ASP A 182 -19.17 -10.14 -2.75
CA ASP A 182 -19.49 -11.56 -2.64
C ASP A 182 -20.77 -11.76 -1.81
N SER A 183 -21.90 -11.99 -2.48
CA SER A 183 -23.18 -12.27 -1.80
C SER A 183 -23.23 -13.64 -1.13
N SER A 184 -22.25 -14.52 -1.38
CA SER A 184 -22.23 -15.90 -0.88
C SER A 184 -21.48 -16.07 0.44
N THR A 185 -20.59 -15.12 0.77
CA THR A 185 -19.83 -15.11 2.01
C THR A 185 -20.27 -13.92 2.86
N PRO A 186 -20.73 -14.13 4.11
CA PRO A 186 -21.02 -13.00 4.99
C PRO A 186 -19.74 -12.17 5.20
N PRO A 187 -19.83 -10.83 5.15
CA PRO A 187 -18.67 -9.96 5.27
C PRO A 187 -18.01 -10.12 6.64
N ASP A 188 -16.68 -10.00 6.69
CA ASP A 188 -15.93 -10.03 7.95
C ASP A 188 -16.51 -8.97 8.91
N PRO A 189 -17.12 -9.37 10.05
CA PRO A 189 -17.78 -8.43 10.94
C PRO A 189 -16.81 -7.40 11.55
N ALA A 190 -15.54 -7.77 11.77
CA ALA A 190 -14.53 -6.87 12.32
C ALA A 190 -14.11 -5.82 11.28
N GLU A 191 -13.96 -6.21 10.02
CA GLU A 191 -13.67 -5.27 8.93
C GLU A 191 -14.87 -4.34 8.65
N ARG A 192 -16.07 -4.90 8.66
CA ARG A 192 -17.33 -4.15 8.52
C ARG A 192 -17.47 -3.06 9.58
N LEU A 193 -17.19 -3.38 10.84
CA LEU A 193 -17.19 -2.42 11.94
C LEU A 193 -16.20 -1.29 11.67
N ARG A 194 -14.93 -1.62 11.39
CA ARG A 194 -13.86 -0.62 11.18
C ARG A 194 -14.16 0.35 10.05
N LEU A 195 -14.61 -0.16 8.90
CA LEU A 195 -14.95 0.70 7.76
C LEU A 195 -16.14 1.62 8.08
N THR A 196 -17.10 1.13 8.86
CA THR A 196 -18.26 1.92 9.31
C THR A 196 -17.83 3.02 10.28
N GLU A 197 -16.96 2.72 11.24
CA GLU A 197 -16.37 3.71 12.16
C GLU A 197 -15.58 4.78 11.39
N ARG A 198 -14.74 4.37 10.43
CA ARG A 198 -13.96 5.32 9.62
C ARG A 198 -14.85 6.21 8.76
N LYS A 199 -15.89 5.65 8.14
CA LYS A 199 -16.90 6.41 7.39
C LYS A 199 -17.59 7.43 8.28
N ALA A 200 -17.99 7.05 9.50
CA ALA A 200 -18.62 7.96 10.45
C ALA A 200 -17.70 9.14 10.78
N ALA A 201 -16.44 8.88 11.15
CA ALA A 201 -15.47 9.92 11.47
C ALA A 201 -15.21 10.89 10.29
N LEU A 202 -15.19 10.38 9.06
CA LEU A 202 -15.01 11.21 7.87
C LEU A 202 -16.23 12.07 7.57
N LEU A 203 -17.44 11.54 7.71
CA LEU A 203 -18.67 12.32 7.55
C LEU A 203 -18.78 13.44 8.60
N GLU A 204 -18.32 13.20 9.84
CA GLU A 204 -18.24 14.25 10.86
C GLU A 204 -17.25 15.34 10.45
N ARG A 205 -16.07 14.97 9.94
CA ARG A 205 -15.09 15.94 9.44
C ARG A 205 -15.66 16.78 8.31
N ILE A 206 -16.29 16.15 7.31
CA ILE A 206 -16.95 16.84 6.18
C ILE A 206 -18.07 17.76 6.70
N ALA A 207 -18.88 17.31 7.66
CA ALA A 207 -19.94 18.13 8.23
C ALA A 207 -19.40 19.40 8.89
N VAL A 208 -18.24 19.32 9.56
CA VAL A 208 -17.56 20.47 10.17
C VAL A 208 -16.91 21.37 9.12
N GLU A 209 -16.20 20.80 8.15
CA GLU A 209 -15.48 21.54 7.10
C GLU A 209 -16.44 22.27 6.15
N GLU A 210 -17.56 21.65 5.77
CA GLU A 210 -18.51 22.18 4.78
C GLU A 210 -19.79 22.78 5.41
N GLY A 211 -19.98 22.64 6.73
CA GLY A 211 -21.22 23.06 7.39
C GLY A 211 -22.46 22.27 6.97
N SER A 212 -22.28 21.01 6.53
CA SER A 212 -23.34 20.20 5.94
C SER A 212 -24.19 19.47 7.01
N ALA A 213 -25.43 19.91 7.20
CA ALA A 213 -26.39 19.24 8.09
C ALA A 213 -26.69 17.80 7.64
N GLN A 214 -26.73 17.55 6.33
CA GLN A 214 -26.93 16.22 5.77
C GLN A 214 -25.77 15.27 6.08
N ALA A 215 -24.53 15.77 6.01
CA ALA A 215 -23.36 14.98 6.41
C ALA A 215 -23.41 14.64 7.90
N HIS A 216 -23.90 15.57 8.73
CA HIS A 216 -24.06 15.35 10.17
C HIS A 216 -25.09 14.25 10.50
N GLU A 217 -26.23 14.26 9.82
CA GLU A 217 -27.25 13.21 9.96
C GLU A 217 -26.74 11.85 9.48
N THR A 218 -26.04 11.82 8.33
CA THR A 218 -25.46 10.60 7.78
C THR A 218 -24.37 10.04 8.71
N ALA A 219 -23.57 10.90 9.34
CA ALA A 219 -22.59 10.51 10.35
C ALA A 219 -23.25 9.88 11.59
N ALA A 220 -24.36 10.44 12.07
CA ALA A 220 -25.12 9.87 13.17
C ALA A 220 -25.64 8.46 12.85
N GLY A 221 -26.19 8.27 11.64
CA GLY A 221 -26.61 6.94 11.16
C GLY A 221 -25.46 5.94 11.08
N ALA A 222 -24.30 6.35 10.58
CA ALA A 222 -23.11 5.49 10.52
C ALA A 222 -22.59 5.09 11.92
N ARG A 223 -22.62 6.01 12.90
CA ARG A 223 -22.24 5.70 14.29
C ARG A 223 -23.21 4.73 14.97
N ALA A 224 -24.51 4.89 14.71
CA ALA A 224 -25.51 3.96 15.23
C ALA A 224 -25.24 2.54 14.71
N LEU A 225 -25.00 2.40 13.40
CA LEU A 225 -24.63 1.12 12.79
C LEU A 225 -23.33 0.54 13.36
N ALA A 226 -22.28 1.36 13.55
CA ALA A 226 -21.05 0.90 14.18
C ALA A 226 -21.28 0.40 15.62
N THR A 227 -22.16 1.05 16.37
CA THR A 227 -22.51 0.62 17.74
C THR A 227 -23.22 -0.73 17.73
N GLU A 228 -24.15 -0.94 16.81
CA GLU A 228 -24.83 -2.22 16.62
C GLU A 228 -23.84 -3.34 16.26
N LEU A 229 -22.96 -3.10 15.30
CA LEU A 229 -21.93 -4.06 14.87
C LEU A 229 -20.96 -4.42 15.99
N ARG A 230 -20.57 -3.45 16.83
CA ARG A 230 -19.73 -3.70 18.00
C ARG A 230 -20.44 -4.62 19.01
N ALA A 231 -21.72 -4.36 19.27
CA ALA A 231 -22.52 -5.19 20.16
C ALA A 231 -22.82 -6.60 19.60
N GLU A 232 -22.72 -6.81 18.28
CA GLU A 232 -22.77 -8.13 17.65
C GLU A 232 -21.46 -8.91 17.82
N LEU A 233 -20.31 -8.24 17.73
CA LEU A 233 -18.98 -8.86 17.91
C LEU A 233 -18.69 -9.28 19.35
N GLU A 234 -19.32 -8.63 20.34
CA GLU A 234 -19.14 -8.90 21.77
C GLU A 234 -20.05 -10.02 22.31
N ARG A 235 -20.97 -10.54 21.49
CA ARG A 235 -21.89 -11.65 21.84
C ARG A 235 -21.29 -13.01 21.52
#